data_AF-A0A1C7MJI3-F1
#
_entry.id   AF-A0A1C7MJI3-F1
#
_cell.length_a   1.000
_cell.length_b   1.000
_cell.length_c   1.000
_cell.angle_alpha   90.00
_cell.angle_beta   90.00
_cell.angle_gamma   90.00
#
_symmetry.space_group_name_H-M   'P 1'
#
loop_
_entity.id
_entity.type
_entity.pdbx_description
1 polymer ?
#
loop_
_entity_poly.entity_id
_entity_poly.type
_entity_poly.pdbx_seq_one_letter_code
_entity_poly.pdbx_strand_id
1 'polypeptide(L)'
;MCGGMFQLAQVPDTLRVKGGVSQLDGMIDESPIVPPQVMRREFEHLLDFTYGDETLVRWQSPPYPLDFLIAILKLTSQWDMAKGREFAVYHLKQVETDMPPALRLKLARVYDLDDWLLPAFHELVLTPLSKLTPNDKRWLGWTAYDLIARAHEQAEALRKTLALVPPPMDDLRSPKCIGHNECIRVWGDLWFSKIGRRVLHPNPVFALKFWECSETIPLHQGSTVHPRKLE
;
A
#
# COMPACT_ATOMS: atom_id res chain seq x y z
N MET A 1 14.71 13.17 18.77
CA MET A 1 13.87 13.84 19.78
C MET A 1 13.15 15.01 19.13
N CYS A 2 11.87 14.86 18.82
CA CYS A 2 10.96 15.96 18.49
C CYS A 2 9.54 15.49 18.83
N GLY A 3 9.06 15.86 20.02
CA GLY A 3 7.69 15.64 20.45
C GLY A 3 6.81 16.78 19.94
N GLY A 4 5.91 16.48 19.01
CA GLY A 4 4.86 17.38 18.57
C GLY A 4 3.63 17.22 19.44
N MET A 5 3.38 18.21 20.30
CA MET A 5 2.13 18.42 21.05
C MET A 5 0.93 18.43 20.08
N PHE A 6 0.05 17.44 20.19
CA PHE A 6 -1.31 17.55 19.67
C PHE A 6 -2.18 18.25 20.70
N GLN A 7 -2.61 19.46 20.35
CA GLN A 7 -3.55 20.26 21.13
C GLN A 7 -4.95 19.63 20.99
N LEU A 8 -5.41 19.00 22.07
CA LEU A 8 -6.76 18.45 22.14
C LEU A 8 -7.77 19.61 22.22
N ALA A 9 -8.73 19.60 21.30
CA ALA A 9 -9.89 20.46 21.35
C ALA A 9 -10.65 20.23 22.67
N GLN A 10 -10.96 21.32 23.37
CA GLN A 10 -11.70 21.31 24.61
C GLN A 10 -13.13 20.83 24.36
N VAL A 11 -13.51 19.73 25.01
CA VAL A 11 -14.89 19.24 25.11
C VAL A 11 -15.58 19.98 26.25
N PRO A 12 -16.87 20.36 26.15
CA PRO A 12 -17.54 21.13 27.18
C PRO A 12 -17.64 20.36 28.50
N ASP A 13 -17.29 21.07 29.57
CA ASP A 13 -17.24 20.66 30.95
C ASP A 13 -18.66 20.52 31.53
N THR A 14 -19.29 19.36 31.35
CA THR A 14 -20.50 18.98 32.11
C THR A 14 -20.40 17.54 32.59
N LEU A 15 -19.70 17.33 33.71
CA LEU A 15 -20.10 16.50 34.85
C LEU A 15 -18.94 16.38 35.84
N ARG A 16 -18.78 17.42 36.67
CA ARG A 16 -17.90 17.38 37.83
C ARG A 16 -18.58 16.58 38.94
N VAL A 17 -18.32 15.27 39.00
CA VAL A 17 -18.76 14.43 40.13
C VAL A 17 -17.80 14.64 41.30
N LYS A 18 -18.38 14.99 42.46
CA LYS A 18 -17.70 15.20 43.74
C LYS A 18 -17.10 13.89 44.26
N GLY A 19 -15.96 14.03 44.96
CA GLY A 19 -15.21 12.95 45.58
C GLY A 19 -16.05 11.97 46.40
N GLY A 20 -15.99 10.73 45.94
CA GLY A 20 -16.41 9.49 46.56
C GLY A 20 -15.80 8.41 45.66
N VAL A 21 -15.26 7.33 46.22
CA VAL A 21 -14.55 6.27 45.47
C VAL A 21 -15.34 5.95 44.21
N SER A 22 -14.81 6.36 43.06
CA SER A 22 -15.48 6.24 41.77
C SER A 22 -15.78 4.77 41.57
N GLN A 23 -17.06 4.42 41.51
CA GLN A 23 -17.54 3.08 41.26
C GLN A 23 -16.77 2.53 40.04
N LEU A 24 -15.92 1.53 40.27
CA LEU A 24 -15.07 0.99 39.23
C LEU A 24 -15.96 0.29 38.19
N ASP A 25 -15.74 0.59 36.91
CA ASP A 25 -16.43 -0.07 35.82
C ASP A 25 -16.24 -1.60 35.90
N GLY A 26 -17.30 -2.35 35.63
CA GLY A 26 -17.30 -3.82 35.60
C GLY A 26 -17.59 -4.52 36.91
N MET A 27 -17.92 -3.80 37.98
CA MET A 27 -18.20 -4.39 39.30
C MET A 27 -19.65 -4.85 39.48
N ILE A 28 -20.60 -4.26 38.75
CA ILE A 28 -22.03 -4.60 38.78
C ILE A 28 -22.62 -4.50 37.37
N ASP A 29 -23.74 -5.19 37.12
CA ASP A 29 -24.41 -5.23 35.83
C ASP A 29 -24.89 -3.84 35.36
N GLU A 30 -25.21 -2.95 36.30
CA GLU A 30 -25.63 -1.56 36.03
C GLU A 30 -24.45 -0.64 35.65
N SER A 31 -23.21 -1.11 35.81
CA SER A 31 -21.98 -0.36 35.49
C SER A 31 -21.01 -1.24 34.70
N PRO A 32 -21.38 -1.67 33.48
CA PRO A 32 -20.53 -2.57 32.69
C PRO A 32 -19.28 -1.89 32.17
N ILE A 33 -18.25 -2.68 31.84
CA ILE A 33 -17.08 -2.17 31.12
C ILE A 33 -17.50 -1.85 29.69
N VAL A 34 -17.39 -0.58 29.30
CA VAL A 34 -17.68 -0.13 27.93
C VAL A 34 -16.35 0.12 27.20
N PRO A 35 -15.87 -0.82 26.37
CA PRO A 35 -14.62 -0.61 25.65
C PRO A 35 -14.77 0.55 24.65
N PRO A 36 -13.93 1.60 24.74
CA PRO A 36 -14.03 2.74 23.85
C PRO A 36 -13.66 2.33 22.41
N GLN A 37 -14.38 2.88 21.42
CA GLN A 37 -14.08 2.75 19.98
C GLN A 37 -14.18 1.32 19.40
N VAL A 38 -14.86 0.41 20.10
CA VAL A 38 -15.17 -0.94 19.63
C VAL A 38 -16.63 -1.00 19.20
N MET A 39 -16.89 -1.42 17.97
CA MET A 39 -18.25 -1.68 17.52
C MET A 39 -18.74 -3.03 18.05
N ARG A 40 -20.04 -3.12 18.37
CA ARG A 40 -20.67 -4.37 18.83
C ARG A 40 -20.29 -5.58 17.98
N ARG A 41 -20.39 -5.47 16.66
CA ARG A 41 -20.07 -6.55 15.71
C ARG A 41 -18.59 -6.95 15.73
N GLU A 42 -17.68 -6.00 15.92
CA GLU A 42 -16.25 -6.31 16.05
C GLU A 42 -15.98 -7.11 17.32
N PHE A 43 -16.66 -6.73 18.42
CA PHE A 43 -16.55 -7.44 19.69
C PHE A 43 -17.14 -8.85 19.63
N GLU A 44 -18.30 -9.01 18.98
CA GLU A 44 -18.90 -10.33 18.72
C GLU A 44 -17.92 -11.23 17.97
N HIS A 45 -17.24 -10.73 16.92
CA HIS A 45 -16.19 -11.50 16.22
C HIS A 45 -15.04 -11.92 17.14
N LEU A 46 -14.59 -11.05 18.06
CA LEU A 46 -13.55 -11.42 19.00
C LEU A 46 -14.02 -12.46 20.04
N LEU A 47 -15.26 -12.36 20.52
CA LEU A 47 -15.85 -13.36 21.41
C LEU A 47 -15.95 -14.71 20.69
N ASP A 48 -16.39 -14.72 19.43
CA ASP A 48 -16.40 -15.92 18.60
C ASP A 48 -14.99 -16.51 18.44
N PHE A 49 -13.97 -15.67 18.24
CA PHE A 49 -12.58 -16.13 18.15
C PHE A 49 -12.04 -16.68 19.48
N THR A 50 -12.42 -16.09 20.62
CA THR A 50 -11.84 -16.40 21.93
C THR A 50 -12.56 -17.55 22.64
N TYR A 51 -13.88 -17.55 22.56
CA TYR A 51 -14.77 -18.46 23.29
C TYR A 51 -15.63 -19.33 22.37
N GLY A 52 -15.62 -19.05 21.07
CA GLY A 52 -16.22 -19.96 20.11
C GLY A 52 -15.63 -21.34 20.34
N ASP A 53 -16.51 -22.30 20.60
CA ASP A 53 -16.13 -23.68 20.76
C ASP A 53 -15.20 -24.08 19.60
N GLU A 54 -14.21 -24.95 19.85
CA GLU A 54 -13.31 -25.43 18.78
C GLU A 54 -14.12 -25.95 17.59
N THR A 55 -15.36 -26.36 17.83
CA THR A 55 -16.36 -26.65 16.81
C THR A 55 -16.73 -25.40 15.98
N LEU A 56 -17.28 -24.32 16.54
CA LEU A 56 -17.81 -23.16 15.79
C LEU A 56 -16.78 -22.40 14.95
N VAL A 57 -15.55 -22.21 15.47
CA VAL A 57 -14.47 -21.56 14.71
C VAL A 57 -13.87 -22.51 13.66
N ARG A 58 -13.77 -23.82 13.92
CA ARG A 58 -13.37 -24.81 12.89
C ARG A 58 -14.44 -25.07 11.83
N TRP A 59 -15.73 -24.90 12.13
CA TRP A 59 -16.80 -25.10 11.14
C TRP A 59 -16.78 -24.01 10.06
N GLN A 60 -16.22 -22.84 10.35
CA GLN A 60 -15.81 -21.90 9.31
C GLN A 60 -14.45 -22.34 8.76
N SER A 61 -14.48 -23.37 7.90
CA SER A 61 -13.31 -23.67 7.09
C SER A 61 -12.94 -22.44 6.26
N PRO A 62 -11.64 -22.12 6.13
CA PRO A 62 -11.19 -21.02 5.28
C PRO A 62 -11.83 -21.08 3.89
N PRO A 63 -12.08 -19.91 3.26
CA PRO A 63 -11.66 -18.57 3.68
C PRO A 63 -12.58 -17.93 4.72
N TYR A 64 -11.99 -17.24 5.71
CA TYR A 64 -12.74 -16.44 6.67
C TYR A 64 -13.22 -15.12 6.04
N PRO A 65 -14.37 -14.57 6.49
CA PRO A 65 -14.82 -13.25 6.07
C PRO A 65 -13.78 -12.15 6.37
N LEU A 66 -13.61 -11.21 5.45
CA LEU A 66 -12.61 -10.14 5.58
C LEU A 66 -12.89 -9.21 6.77
N ASP A 67 -14.17 -8.91 7.03
CA ASP A 67 -14.61 -8.10 8.16
C ASP A 67 -14.29 -8.78 9.50
N PHE A 68 -14.45 -10.10 9.58
CA PHE A 68 -14.01 -10.89 10.73
C PHE A 68 -12.50 -10.74 10.95
N LEU A 69 -11.68 -11.01 9.92
CA LEU A 69 -10.21 -10.93 10.04
C LEU A 69 -9.72 -9.52 10.44
N ILE A 70 -10.32 -8.47 9.88
CA ILE A 70 -9.98 -7.08 10.24
C ILE A 70 -10.39 -6.76 11.68
N ALA A 71 -11.55 -7.24 12.14
CA ALA A 71 -11.99 -7.05 13.51
C ALA A 71 -11.06 -7.76 14.50
N ILE A 72 -10.66 -9.01 14.20
CA ILE A 72 -9.68 -9.75 15.00
C ILE A 72 -8.36 -9.00 15.03
N LEU A 73 -7.80 -8.61 13.88
CA LEU A 73 -6.54 -7.84 13.83
C LEU A 73 -6.62 -6.56 14.68
N LYS A 74 -7.71 -5.79 14.54
CA LYS A 74 -7.92 -4.54 15.27
C LYS A 74 -7.91 -4.75 16.78
N LEU A 75 -8.81 -5.60 17.27
CA LEU A 75 -9.03 -5.74 18.72
C LEU A 75 -7.89 -6.50 19.39
N THR A 76 -7.33 -7.51 18.73
CA THR A 76 -6.20 -8.26 19.27
C THR A 76 -4.93 -7.43 19.31
N SER A 77 -4.70 -6.54 18.33
CA SER A 77 -3.64 -5.53 18.44
C SER A 77 -3.92 -4.50 19.53
N GLN A 78 -5.17 -4.06 19.71
CA GLN A 78 -5.53 -3.08 20.74
C GLN A 78 -5.35 -3.62 22.16
N TRP A 79 -5.55 -4.92 22.38
CA TRP A 79 -5.48 -5.57 23.69
C TRP A 79 -4.29 -6.51 23.86
N ASP A 80 -3.28 -6.37 23.01
CA ASP A 80 -2.01 -7.11 23.08
C ASP A 80 -2.16 -8.65 23.08
N MET A 81 -3.12 -9.15 22.30
CA MET A 81 -3.39 -10.57 22.12
C MET A 81 -2.58 -11.14 20.94
N ALA A 82 -1.30 -11.45 21.18
CA ALA A 82 -0.34 -11.87 20.15
C ALA A 82 -0.86 -12.99 19.21
N LYS A 83 -1.45 -14.06 19.76
CA LYS A 83 -1.98 -15.19 18.97
C LYS A 83 -3.09 -14.78 18.01
N GLY A 84 -3.96 -13.86 18.43
CA GLY A 84 -5.04 -13.37 17.59
C GLY A 84 -4.54 -12.48 16.47
N ARG A 85 -3.52 -11.65 16.75
CA ARG A 85 -2.84 -10.86 15.73
C ARG A 85 -2.17 -11.75 14.69
N GLU A 86 -1.39 -12.74 15.12
CA GLU A 86 -0.71 -13.69 14.23
C GLU A 86 -1.71 -14.45 13.35
N PHE A 87 -2.80 -14.94 13.93
CA PHE A 87 -3.89 -15.60 13.21
C PHE A 87 -4.48 -14.70 12.11
N ALA A 88 -4.84 -13.45 12.47
CA ALA A 88 -5.44 -12.53 11.53
C ALA A 88 -4.47 -12.16 10.40
N VAL A 89 -3.20 -11.87 10.72
CA VAL A 89 -2.17 -11.56 9.72
C VAL A 89 -1.95 -12.74 8.77
N TYR A 90 -1.85 -13.96 9.30
CA TYR A 90 -1.66 -15.16 8.49
C TYR A 90 -2.78 -15.33 7.46
N HIS A 91 -4.05 -15.23 7.89
CA HIS A 91 -5.19 -15.41 6.99
C HIS A 91 -5.41 -14.22 6.05
N LEU A 92 -5.13 -12.99 6.51
CA LEU A 92 -5.18 -11.81 5.65
C LEU A 92 -4.16 -11.89 4.51
N LYS A 93 -2.97 -12.45 4.75
CA LYS A 93 -1.98 -12.73 3.70
C LYS A 93 -2.45 -13.73 2.65
N GLN A 94 -3.32 -14.68 3.01
CA GLN A 94 -3.87 -15.63 2.02
C GLN A 94 -4.86 -14.99 1.05
N VAL A 95 -5.49 -13.86 1.43
CA VAL A 95 -6.48 -13.14 0.62
C VAL A 95 -5.98 -11.77 0.16
N GLU A 96 -4.67 -11.54 0.23
CA GLU A 96 -4.05 -10.24 -0.10
C GLU A 96 -4.39 -9.77 -1.51
N THR A 97 -4.31 -10.67 -2.49
CA THR A 97 -4.55 -10.36 -3.90
C THR A 97 -5.97 -9.92 -4.19
N ASP A 98 -6.93 -10.33 -3.37
CA ASP A 98 -8.35 -10.00 -3.54
C ASP A 98 -8.73 -8.69 -2.82
N MET A 99 -7.82 -8.15 -2.01
CA MET A 99 -8.07 -6.93 -1.24
C MET A 99 -7.83 -5.66 -2.05
N PRO A 100 -8.73 -4.65 -1.95
CA PRO A 100 -8.50 -3.34 -2.53
C PRO A 100 -7.18 -2.74 -2.03
N PRO A 101 -6.37 -2.11 -2.91
CA PRO A 101 -5.07 -1.58 -2.53
C PRO A 101 -5.18 -0.45 -1.49
N ALA A 102 -6.29 0.32 -1.49
CA ALA A 102 -6.55 1.33 -0.46
C ALA A 102 -6.71 0.71 0.95
N LEU A 103 -7.38 -0.44 1.04
CA LEU A 103 -7.52 -1.16 2.30
C LEU A 103 -6.19 -1.78 2.73
N ARG A 104 -5.45 -2.41 1.81
CA ARG A 104 -4.10 -2.94 2.07
C ARG A 104 -3.18 -1.87 2.61
N LEU A 105 -3.14 -0.70 1.96
CA LEU A 105 -2.31 0.42 2.40
C LEU A 105 -2.71 0.92 3.80
N LYS A 106 -4.02 0.97 4.10
CA LYS A 106 -4.51 1.31 5.44
C LYS A 106 -4.02 0.29 6.48
N LEU A 107 -4.22 -1.00 6.22
CA LEU A 107 -3.83 -2.06 7.16
C LEU A 107 -2.31 -2.08 7.37
N ALA A 108 -1.54 -1.94 6.30
CA ALA A 108 -0.08 -1.85 6.34
C ALA A 108 0.43 -0.75 7.27
N ARG A 109 -0.15 0.45 7.16
CA ARG A 109 0.24 1.62 7.95
C ARG A 109 -0.18 1.55 9.42
N VAL A 110 -1.27 0.84 9.72
CA VAL A 110 -1.84 0.80 11.07
C VAL A 110 -1.30 -0.37 11.90
N TYR A 111 -0.98 -1.49 11.25
CA TYR A 111 -0.58 -2.73 11.92
C TYR A 111 0.84 -3.22 11.57
N ASP A 112 1.63 -2.36 10.94
CA ASP A 112 3.02 -2.60 10.53
C ASP A 112 3.19 -3.83 9.63
N LEU A 113 2.40 -3.87 8.55
CA LEU A 113 2.55 -4.89 7.48
C LEU A 113 3.40 -4.30 6.35
N ASP A 114 4.70 -4.16 6.60
CA ASP A 114 5.64 -3.44 5.72
C ASP A 114 5.70 -3.98 4.28
N ASP A 115 5.56 -5.30 4.14
CA ASP A 115 5.55 -6.00 2.86
C ASP A 115 4.37 -5.59 1.96
N TRP A 116 3.30 -5.05 2.54
CA TRP A 116 2.12 -4.59 1.80
C TRP A 116 2.18 -3.12 1.43
N LEU A 117 3.00 -2.33 2.13
CA LEU A 117 3.01 -0.88 2.03
C LEU A 117 3.36 -0.41 0.61
N LEU A 118 4.52 -0.85 0.11
CA LEU A 118 5.04 -0.41 -1.18
C LEU A 118 4.21 -0.93 -2.36
N PRO A 119 3.81 -2.22 -2.44
CA PRO A 119 2.96 -2.71 -3.52
C PRO A 119 1.61 -1.99 -3.58
N ALA A 120 0.94 -1.82 -2.44
CA ALA A 120 -0.35 -1.14 -2.39
C ALA A 120 -0.22 0.33 -2.80
N PHE A 121 0.84 1.01 -2.36
CA PHE A 121 1.12 2.39 -2.76
C PHE A 121 1.34 2.52 -4.27
N HIS A 122 2.18 1.66 -4.86
CA HIS A 122 2.43 1.65 -6.30
C HIS A 122 1.14 1.43 -7.10
N GLU A 123 0.32 0.46 -6.70
CA GLU A 123 -0.95 0.17 -7.37
C GLU A 123 -1.91 1.37 -7.32
N LEU A 124 -1.98 2.07 -6.18
CA LEU A 124 -2.81 3.27 -6.03
C LEU A 124 -2.31 4.43 -6.89
N VAL A 125 -1.00 4.65 -6.96
CA VAL A 125 -0.39 5.71 -7.79
C VAL A 125 -0.63 5.46 -9.27
N LEU A 126 -0.61 4.20 -9.71
CA LEU A 126 -0.86 3.84 -11.11
C LEU A 126 -2.35 3.74 -11.47
N THR A 127 -3.23 3.66 -10.47
CA THR A 127 -4.67 3.63 -10.67
C THR A 127 -5.20 5.03 -10.97
N PRO A 128 -5.99 5.24 -12.04
CA PRO A 128 -6.64 6.52 -12.29
C PRO A 128 -7.48 6.95 -11.10
N LEU A 129 -7.28 8.18 -10.62
CA LEU A 129 -7.97 8.70 -9.43
C LEU A 129 -9.51 8.67 -9.55
N SER A 130 -10.03 8.70 -10.78
CA SER A 130 -11.46 8.58 -11.08
C SER A 130 -12.04 7.20 -10.76
N LYS A 131 -11.22 6.15 -10.66
CA LYS A 131 -11.63 4.79 -10.31
C LYS A 131 -11.69 4.55 -8.80
N LEU A 132 -11.20 5.48 -7.98
CA LEU A 132 -11.22 5.34 -6.52
C LEU A 132 -12.65 5.51 -5.98
N THR A 133 -13.14 4.49 -5.29
CA THR A 133 -14.47 4.46 -4.70
C THR A 133 -14.54 5.33 -3.43
N PRO A 134 -15.74 5.67 -2.94
CA PRO A 134 -15.89 6.37 -1.65
C PRO A 134 -15.26 5.60 -0.48
N ASN A 135 -15.32 4.26 -0.52
CA ASN A 135 -14.70 3.41 0.51
C ASN A 135 -13.17 3.51 0.47
N ASP A 136 -12.56 3.53 -0.71
CA ASP A 136 -11.12 3.72 -0.85
C ASP A 136 -10.68 5.05 -0.24
N LYS A 137 -11.39 6.13 -0.56
CA LYS A 137 -11.13 7.47 0.00
C LYS A 137 -11.28 7.49 1.52
N ARG A 138 -12.29 6.79 2.06
CA ARG A 138 -12.49 6.66 3.52
C ARG A 138 -11.35 5.87 4.18
N TRP A 139 -10.86 4.80 3.56
CA TRP A 139 -9.77 4.00 4.11
C TRP A 139 -8.43 4.73 4.08
N LEU A 140 -8.14 5.45 3.00
CA LEU A 140 -6.92 6.26 2.87
C LEU A 140 -6.90 7.42 3.87
N GLY A 141 -8.06 8.05 4.05
CA GLY A 141 -8.14 9.35 4.71
C GLY A 141 -7.51 10.46 3.85
N TRP A 142 -7.65 11.70 4.29
CA TRP A 142 -7.22 12.88 3.51
C TRP A 142 -5.71 12.88 3.23
N THR A 143 -4.89 12.66 4.25
CA THR A 143 -3.43 12.77 4.14
C THR A 143 -2.83 11.78 3.15
N ALA A 144 -3.25 10.51 3.19
CA ALA A 144 -2.74 9.52 2.25
C ALA A 144 -3.28 9.76 0.84
N TYR A 145 -4.54 10.18 0.72
CA TYR A 145 -5.14 10.53 -0.56
C TYR A 145 -4.40 11.69 -1.24
N ASP A 146 -4.10 12.79 -0.52
CA ASP A 146 -3.34 13.93 -1.06
C ASP A 146 -1.96 13.49 -1.56
N LEU A 147 -1.26 12.65 -0.79
CA LEU A 147 0.05 12.13 -1.18
C LEU A 147 -0.03 11.26 -2.45
N ILE A 148 -1.01 10.35 -2.52
CA ILE A 148 -1.24 9.51 -3.71
C ILE A 148 -1.61 10.38 -4.91
N ALA A 149 -2.45 11.39 -4.74
CA ALA A 149 -2.89 12.28 -5.82
C ALA A 149 -1.71 13.07 -6.41
N ARG A 150 -0.84 13.62 -5.56
CA ARG A 150 0.38 14.32 -6.00
C ARG A 150 1.35 13.37 -6.70
N ALA A 151 1.55 12.18 -6.14
CA ALA A 151 2.42 11.17 -6.75
C ALA A 151 1.87 10.71 -8.12
N HIS A 152 0.56 10.52 -8.23
CA HIS A 152 -0.13 10.21 -9.48
C HIS A 152 0.05 11.33 -10.51
N GLU A 153 -0.14 12.59 -10.11
CA GLU A 153 0.07 13.74 -10.99
C GLU A 153 1.52 13.83 -11.50
N GLN A 154 2.50 13.63 -10.61
CA GLN A 154 3.92 13.61 -10.98
C GLN A 154 4.24 12.45 -11.92
N ALA A 155 3.70 11.26 -11.67
CA ALA A 155 3.87 10.10 -12.53
C ALA A 155 3.28 10.35 -13.93
N GLU A 156 2.07 10.92 -14.03
CA GLU A 156 1.46 11.27 -15.31
C GLU A 156 2.20 12.41 -16.03
N ALA A 157 2.73 13.40 -15.31
CA ALA A 157 3.56 14.46 -15.88
C ALA A 157 4.84 13.87 -16.48
N LEU A 158 5.53 12.99 -15.74
CA LEU A 158 6.72 12.29 -16.23
C LEU A 158 6.38 11.39 -17.43
N ARG A 159 5.28 10.65 -17.39
CA ARG A 159 4.82 9.80 -18.50
C ARG A 159 4.61 10.62 -19.78
N LYS A 160 4.02 11.82 -19.67
CA LYS A 160 3.84 12.74 -20.79
C LYS A 160 5.16 13.28 -21.31
N THR A 161 6.07 13.68 -20.43
CA THR A 161 7.41 14.15 -20.83
C THR A 161 8.19 13.06 -21.56
N LEU A 162 8.23 11.83 -21.01
CA LEU A 162 8.90 10.69 -21.63
C LEU A 162 8.31 10.34 -23.00
N ALA A 163 7.00 10.52 -23.17
CA ALA A 163 6.37 10.26 -24.46
C ALA A 163 6.76 11.29 -25.53
N LEU A 164 6.99 12.54 -25.14
CA LEU A 164 7.26 13.65 -26.06
C LEU A 164 8.75 13.86 -26.31
N VAL A 165 9.60 13.60 -25.32
CA VAL A 165 11.04 13.85 -25.37
C VAL A 165 11.76 12.51 -25.49
N PRO A 166 12.30 12.17 -26.68
CA PRO A 166 13.12 10.97 -26.83
C PRO A 166 14.39 11.06 -25.96
N PRO A 167 14.86 9.95 -25.40
CA PRO A 167 16.18 9.88 -24.79
C PRO A 167 17.27 10.35 -25.77
N PRO A 168 18.27 11.10 -25.30
CA PRO A 168 19.38 11.52 -26.16
C PRO A 168 20.15 10.29 -26.67
N MET A 169 20.60 10.34 -27.91
CA MET A 169 21.42 9.28 -28.51
C MET A 169 22.88 9.70 -28.76
N ASP A 170 23.27 10.89 -28.32
CA ASP A 170 24.59 11.46 -28.61
C ASP A 170 25.73 10.53 -28.15
N ASP A 171 25.53 9.83 -27.04
CA ASP A 171 26.50 8.91 -26.45
C ASP A 171 26.45 7.47 -27.03
N LEU A 172 25.43 7.15 -27.84
CA LEU A 172 25.19 5.80 -28.38
C LEU A 172 25.84 5.59 -29.77
N ARG A 173 26.85 6.41 -30.10
CA ARG A 173 27.51 6.36 -31.40
C ARG A 173 28.31 5.07 -31.58
N SER A 174 27.85 4.21 -32.50
CA SER A 174 28.67 3.08 -32.97
C SER A 174 29.93 3.61 -33.71
N PRO A 175 31.12 3.00 -33.51
CA PRO A 175 32.33 3.36 -34.26
C PRO A 175 32.19 3.25 -35.78
N LYS A 176 31.23 2.44 -36.24
CA LYS A 176 30.93 2.22 -37.67
C LYS A 176 29.84 3.17 -38.20
N CYS A 177 29.34 4.10 -37.39
CA CYS A 177 28.27 5.02 -37.77
C CYS A 177 28.81 6.14 -38.68
N ILE A 178 28.34 6.15 -39.93
CA ILE A 178 28.77 7.11 -40.96
C ILE A 178 27.89 8.37 -40.96
N GLY A 179 26.68 8.32 -40.39
CA GLY A 179 25.72 9.43 -40.39
C GLY A 179 24.92 9.52 -39.09
N HIS A 180 25.59 9.80 -37.97
CA HIS A 180 24.95 9.78 -36.65
C HIS A 180 23.79 10.79 -36.50
N ASN A 181 23.89 11.96 -37.15
CA ASN A 181 22.80 12.93 -37.19
C ASN A 181 21.52 12.37 -37.81
N GLU A 182 21.64 11.51 -38.83
CA GLU A 182 20.47 10.87 -39.44
C GLU A 182 19.88 9.82 -38.50
N CYS A 183 20.70 9.09 -37.74
CA CYS A 183 20.23 8.19 -36.69
C CYS A 183 19.45 8.96 -35.61
N ILE A 184 19.96 10.10 -35.15
CA ILE A 184 19.27 10.96 -34.17
C ILE A 184 17.90 11.40 -34.70
N ARG A 185 17.85 11.84 -35.96
CA ARG A 185 16.59 12.23 -36.63
C ARG A 185 15.59 11.09 -36.70
N VAL A 186 16.02 9.92 -37.22
CA VAL A 186 15.18 8.72 -37.33
C VAL A 186 14.72 8.22 -35.96
N TRP A 187 15.56 8.32 -34.93
CA TRP A 187 15.18 7.99 -33.57
C TRP A 187 14.09 8.90 -33.02
N GLY A 188 14.18 10.21 -33.24
CA GLY A 188 13.11 11.14 -32.87
C GLY A 188 11.77 10.76 -33.53
N ASP A 189 11.80 10.49 -34.84
CA ASP A 189 10.61 10.08 -35.60
C ASP A 189 10.04 8.74 -35.10
N LEU A 190 10.89 7.73 -34.86
CA LEU A 190 10.50 6.43 -34.33
C LEU A 190 9.95 6.53 -32.91
N TRP A 191 10.62 7.31 -32.06
CA TRP A 191 10.19 7.51 -30.68
C TRP A 191 8.78 8.09 -30.68
N PHE A 192 8.56 9.22 -31.34
CA PHE A 192 7.25 9.86 -31.35
C PHE A 192 6.17 8.99 -32.01
N SER A 193 6.47 8.40 -33.17
CA SER A 193 5.46 7.65 -33.95
C SER A 193 5.13 6.27 -33.39
N LYS A 194 6.05 5.63 -32.65
CA LYS A 194 5.87 4.27 -32.12
C LYS A 194 5.90 4.23 -30.60
N ILE A 195 6.98 4.73 -29.99
CA ILE A 195 7.22 4.57 -28.55
C ILE A 195 6.32 5.50 -27.75
N GLY A 196 6.42 6.82 -27.93
CA GLY A 196 5.65 7.84 -27.23
C GLY A 196 4.14 7.61 -27.28
N ARG A 197 3.59 7.21 -28.44
CA ARG A 197 2.17 6.84 -28.57
C ARG A 197 1.79 5.66 -27.68
N ARG A 198 2.67 4.66 -27.55
CA ARG A 198 2.46 3.53 -26.64
C ARG A 198 2.68 3.93 -25.19
N VAL A 199 3.61 4.83 -24.88
CA VAL A 199 3.77 5.37 -23.52
C VAL A 199 2.48 6.03 -23.04
N LEU A 200 1.81 6.78 -23.92
CA LEU A 200 0.56 7.50 -23.63
C LEU A 200 -0.71 6.66 -23.76
N HIS A 201 -0.61 5.41 -24.24
CA HIS A 201 -1.81 4.65 -24.57
C HIS A 201 -2.67 4.39 -23.32
N PRO A 202 -3.98 4.71 -23.34
CA PRO A 202 -4.84 4.57 -22.16
C PRO A 202 -5.20 3.11 -21.84
N ASN A 203 -5.17 2.23 -22.85
CA ASN A 203 -5.38 0.80 -22.65
C ASN A 203 -4.04 0.09 -22.35
N PRO A 204 -3.93 -0.62 -21.22
CA PRO A 204 -2.70 -1.27 -20.77
C PRO A 204 -2.19 -2.38 -21.70
N VAL A 205 -3.05 -2.96 -22.56
CA VAL A 205 -2.64 -3.98 -23.55
C VAL A 205 -1.70 -3.39 -24.60
N PHE A 206 -1.93 -2.14 -24.99
CA PHE A 206 -1.12 -1.47 -26.02
C PHE A 206 -0.07 -0.53 -25.41
N ALA A 207 -0.23 -0.19 -24.13
CA ALA A 207 0.68 0.67 -23.40
C ALA A 207 2.08 0.04 -23.29
N LEU A 208 3.11 0.89 -23.27
CA LEU A 208 4.45 0.46 -22.88
C LEU A 208 4.48 0.25 -21.37
N LYS A 209 4.70 -1.00 -20.95
CA LYS A 209 4.82 -1.38 -19.55
C LYS A 209 6.28 -1.26 -19.10
N PHE A 210 6.67 -0.07 -18.63
CA PHE A 210 8.05 0.16 -18.19
C PHE A 210 8.41 -0.56 -16.88
N TRP A 211 7.41 -0.92 -16.08
CA TRP A 211 7.62 -1.53 -14.75
C TRP A 211 7.75 -3.06 -14.75
N GLU A 212 7.47 -3.74 -15.86
CA GLU A 212 7.67 -5.20 -15.98
C GLU A 212 9.13 -5.55 -16.31
N CYS A 213 10.02 -4.56 -16.51
CA CYS A 213 11.44 -4.78 -16.83
C CYS A 213 12.36 -4.97 -15.60
N SER A 214 11.84 -5.12 -14.37
CA SER A 214 12.68 -5.32 -13.18
C SER A 214 13.22 -6.74 -13.02
N GLU A 215 12.74 -7.70 -13.81
CA GLU A 215 13.26 -9.06 -13.83
C GLU A 215 14.12 -9.25 -15.10
N THR A 216 15.43 -9.46 -14.90
CA THR A 216 16.48 -9.77 -15.91
C THR A 216 17.30 -8.60 -16.47
N ILE A 217 18.12 -7.99 -15.62
CA ILE A 217 19.51 -7.68 -16.04
C ILE A 217 20.43 -8.49 -15.14
N PRO A 218 20.97 -9.64 -15.59
CA PRO A 218 22.14 -10.21 -14.97
C PRO A 218 23.25 -9.17 -15.12
N LEU A 219 23.66 -8.57 -14.02
CA LEU A 219 24.94 -7.88 -13.95
C LEU A 219 25.99 -8.90 -14.38
N HIS A 220 26.50 -8.76 -15.61
CA HIS A 220 27.67 -9.50 -16.03
C HIS A 220 28.79 -9.18 -15.04
N GLN A 221 29.05 -10.14 -14.15
CA GLN A 221 30.22 -10.15 -13.29
C GLN A 221 31.46 -10.08 -14.19
N GLY A 222 32.43 -9.29 -13.75
CA GLY A 222 33.53 -8.76 -14.55
C GLY A 222 34.27 -9.81 -15.36
N SER A 223 34.50 -9.49 -16.63
CA SER A 223 35.58 -10.09 -17.40
C SER A 223 36.91 -9.74 -16.73
N THR A 224 37.48 -10.71 -16.02
CA THR A 224 38.87 -10.72 -15.61
C THR A 224 39.76 -10.77 -16.86
N VAL A 225 40.29 -9.63 -17.27
CA VAL A 225 41.39 -9.56 -18.22
C VAL A 225 42.64 -10.04 -17.48
N HIS A 226 43.06 -11.28 -17.74
CA HIS A 226 44.37 -11.77 -17.33
C HIS A 226 45.49 -10.97 -18.03
N PRO A 227 46.48 -10.43 -17.29
CA PRO A 227 47.64 -9.84 -17.92
C PRO A 227 48.54 -10.94 -18.51
N ARG A 228 48.83 -10.84 -19.82
CA ARG A 228 49.94 -11.57 -20.44
C ARG A 228 51.24 -11.12 -19.78
N LYS A 229 51.95 -12.06 -19.15
CA LYS A 229 53.35 -11.87 -18.79
C LYS A 229 54.16 -11.78 -20.08
N LEU A 230 54.93 -10.70 -20.19
CA LEU A 230 56.08 -10.56 -21.06
C LEU A 230 57.28 -11.13 -20.29
N GLU A 231 57.71 -12.34 -20.65
CA GLU A 231 59.09 -12.85 -20.55
C GLU A 231 59.29 -13.87 -21.68
#